data_AF-A0A2P8F4G4-F1
#
_entry.id   AF-A0A2P8F4G4-F1
#
_cell.length_a   1.000
_cell.length_b   1.000
_cell.length_c   1.000
_cell.angle_alpha   90.00
_cell.angle_beta   90.00
_cell.angle_gamma   90.00
#
_symmetry.space_group_name_H-M   'P 1'
#
loop_
_entity.id
_entity.type
_entity.pdbx_description
1 polymer ?
#
loop_
_entity_poly.entity_id
_entity_poly.type
_entity_poly.pdbx_seq_one_letter_code
_entity_poly.pdbx_strand_id
1 'polypeptide(L)'
;MILTRFSIGKADLRAGWYALVSRVQARLPQRAVVPQPTTMLSGAQLLGPILAVTILMLLVMGSAMAVISSAYEYRRLFNQHQVLVRQWDDLQVEWGQYLLEQSVWSAHHRVEALAADQMRMVVPATEAIEIVRYEQP
;
A
#
# COMPACT_ATOMS: atom_id res chain seq x y z
N MET A 1 -21.09 -32.12 -77.69
CA MET A 1 -21.32 -31.05 -76.71
C MET A 1 -20.16 -31.06 -75.72
N ILE A 2 -19.27 -30.08 -75.83
CA ILE A 2 -18.36 -29.53 -74.81
C ILE A 2 -17.49 -30.53 -74.03
N LEU A 3 -16.25 -30.76 -74.49
CA LEU A 3 -15.08 -30.92 -73.62
C LEU A 3 -13.86 -30.33 -74.33
N THR A 4 -13.63 -29.03 -74.12
CA THR A 4 -12.39 -28.33 -74.44
C THR A 4 -11.27 -28.92 -73.60
N ARG A 5 -10.39 -29.70 -74.22
CA ARG A 5 -9.19 -30.24 -73.60
C ARG A 5 -8.17 -29.12 -73.48
N PHE A 6 -8.23 -28.38 -72.37
CA PHE A 6 -7.26 -27.34 -72.01
C PHE A 6 -5.92 -28.00 -71.67
N SER A 7 -5.12 -28.28 -72.70
CA SER A 7 -3.74 -28.71 -72.54
C SER A 7 -2.88 -27.47 -72.37
N ILE A 8 -2.72 -27.02 -71.11
CA ILE A 8 -1.80 -25.93 -70.80
C ILE A 8 -0.39 -26.49 -70.85
N GLY A 9 0.34 -26.20 -71.93
CA GLY A 9 1.77 -26.47 -71.99
C GLY A 9 2.49 -25.65 -70.91
N LYS A 10 3.49 -26.22 -70.24
CA LYS A 10 4.33 -25.48 -69.26
C LYS A 10 4.92 -24.18 -69.85
N ALA A 11 5.03 -24.07 -71.17
CA ALA A 11 5.43 -22.86 -71.89
C ALA A 11 4.43 -21.71 -71.72
N ASP A 12 3.12 -21.98 -71.81
CA ASP A 12 2.06 -20.98 -71.65
C ASP A 12 1.95 -20.49 -70.20
N LEU A 13 2.21 -21.37 -69.23
CA LEU A 13 2.25 -20.99 -67.82
C LEU A 13 3.36 -19.97 -67.54
N ARG A 14 4.55 -20.12 -68.15
CA ARG A 14 5.66 -19.18 -67.99
C ARG A 14 5.38 -17.86 -68.72
N ALA A 15 4.86 -17.93 -69.96
CA ALA A 15 4.50 -16.74 -70.73
C ALA A 15 3.37 -15.94 -70.04
N GLY A 16 2.35 -16.63 -69.54
CA GLY A 16 1.29 -16.05 -68.72
C GLY A 16 1.83 -15.42 -67.45
N TRP A 17 2.73 -16.11 -66.73
CA TRP A 17 3.36 -15.58 -65.51
C TRP A 17 4.14 -14.29 -65.78
N TYR A 18 4.96 -14.23 -66.83
CA TYR A 18 5.67 -13.00 -67.19
C TYR A 18 4.72 -11.87 -67.61
N ALA A 19 3.66 -12.19 -68.35
CA ALA A 19 2.66 -11.21 -68.77
C ALA A 19 1.79 -10.70 -67.62
N LEU A 20 1.60 -11.49 -66.57
CA LEU A 20 0.86 -11.12 -65.36
C LEU A 20 1.74 -10.29 -64.43
N VAL A 21 2.98 -10.73 -64.20
CA VAL A 21 3.97 -9.99 -63.40
C VAL A 21 4.27 -8.63 -64.04
N SER A 22 4.45 -8.55 -65.36
CA SER A 22 4.72 -7.25 -66.03
C SER A 22 3.53 -6.31 -65.99
N ARG A 23 2.29 -6.82 -66.09
CA ARG A 23 1.06 -6.01 -65.94
C ARG A 23 0.86 -5.51 -64.50
N VAL A 24 1.23 -6.32 -63.51
CA VAL A 24 1.21 -5.91 -62.09
C VAL A 24 2.32 -4.88 -61.83
N GLN A 25 3.53 -5.11 -62.34
CA GLN A 25 4.66 -4.19 -62.22
C GLN A 25 4.35 -2.83 -62.87
N ALA A 26 3.68 -2.83 -64.04
CA ALA A 26 3.28 -1.61 -64.74
C ALA A 26 2.13 -0.86 -64.05
N ARG A 27 1.35 -1.53 -63.19
CA ARG A 27 0.29 -0.92 -62.38
C ARG A 27 0.74 -0.44 -61.02
N LEU A 28 1.91 -0.87 -60.54
CA LEU A 28 2.47 -0.30 -59.34
C LEU A 28 2.81 1.16 -59.66
N PRO A 29 2.24 2.14 -58.94
CA PRO A 29 2.70 3.51 -59.08
C PRO A 29 4.19 3.45 -58.83
N GLN A 30 4.99 3.84 -59.83
CA GLN A 30 6.37 4.18 -59.57
C GLN A 30 6.27 5.27 -58.51
N ARG A 31 6.40 4.90 -57.24
CA ARG A 31 6.63 5.84 -56.16
C ARG A 31 7.92 6.50 -56.62
N ALA A 32 7.78 7.63 -57.32
CA ALA A 32 8.83 8.60 -57.39
C ALA A 32 9.30 8.67 -55.95
N VAL A 33 10.55 8.27 -55.71
CA VAL A 33 11.21 8.55 -54.45
C VAL A 33 11.20 10.06 -54.45
N VAL A 34 10.13 10.64 -53.88
CA VAL A 34 10.04 12.07 -53.66
C VAL A 34 11.33 12.34 -52.92
N PRO A 35 12.26 13.13 -53.48
CA PRO A 35 13.44 13.49 -52.73
C PRO A 35 12.88 14.14 -51.49
N GLN A 36 12.88 13.40 -50.38
CA GLN A 36 12.46 13.97 -49.12
C GLN A 36 13.40 15.14 -48.99
N PRO A 37 12.89 16.39 -48.88
CA PRO A 37 13.77 17.47 -48.55
C PRO A 37 14.50 16.96 -47.32
N THR A 38 15.82 16.80 -47.41
CA THR A 38 16.63 16.59 -46.23
C THR A 38 16.50 17.90 -45.49
N THR A 39 15.36 18.05 -44.80
CA THR A 39 15.06 19.18 -43.94
C THR A 39 16.14 19.07 -42.91
N MET A 40 17.22 19.81 -43.16
CA MET A 40 18.28 20.02 -42.22
C MET A 40 17.58 20.32 -40.91
N LEU A 41 17.79 19.46 -39.93
CA LEU A 41 17.10 19.52 -38.66
C LEU A 41 17.49 20.86 -38.03
N SER A 42 16.65 21.88 -38.27
CA SER A 42 16.95 23.23 -37.82
C SER A 42 16.84 23.24 -36.31
N GLY A 43 17.78 23.88 -35.61
CA GLY A 43 17.81 23.90 -34.14
C GLY A 43 16.48 24.37 -33.51
N ALA A 44 15.70 25.17 -34.24
CA ALA A 44 14.36 25.60 -33.83
C ALA A 44 13.35 24.44 -33.66
N GLN A 45 13.48 23.34 -34.41
CA GLN A 45 12.60 22.18 -34.33
C GLN A 45 12.86 21.32 -33.07
N LEU A 46 14.06 21.43 -32.49
CA LEU A 46 14.44 20.72 -31.27
C LEU A 46 14.00 21.45 -30.00
N LEU A 47 13.74 22.76 -30.08
CA LEU A 47 13.41 23.57 -28.91
C LEU A 47 12.12 23.09 -28.20
N GLY A 48 11.09 22.77 -28.98
CA GLY A 48 9.80 22.26 -28.46
C GLY A 48 9.93 20.96 -27.65
N PRO A 49 10.46 19.87 -28.22
CA PRO A 49 10.64 18.62 -27.49
C PRO A 49 11.62 18.74 -26.31
N ILE A 50 12.68 19.55 -26.43
CA ILE A 50 13.61 19.79 -25.31
C ILE A 50 12.87 20.48 -24.15
N LEU A 51 12.09 21.54 -24.43
CA LEU A 51 11.29 22.20 -23.40
C LEU A 51 10.28 21.24 -22.76
N ALA A 52 9.59 20.42 -23.55
CA ALA A 52 8.66 19.43 -23.01
C ALA A 52 9.36 18.41 -22.08
N VAL A 53 10.52 17.86 -22.48
CA VAL A 53 11.28 16.92 -21.67
C VAL A 53 11.83 17.59 -20.40
N THR A 54 12.34 18.81 -20.49
CA THR A 54 12.84 19.55 -19.32
C THR A 54 11.72 19.83 -18.32
N ILE A 55 10.53 20.23 -18.78
CA ILE A 55 9.36 20.45 -17.91
C ILE A 55 8.96 19.13 -17.24
N LEU A 56 8.88 18.03 -17.99
CA LEU A 56 8.54 16.73 -17.44
C LEU A 56 9.55 16.28 -16.38
N MET A 57 10.85 16.47 -16.64
CA MET A 57 11.92 16.16 -15.71
C MET A 57 11.78 16.97 -14.42
N LEU A 58 11.51 18.28 -14.51
CA LEU A 58 11.27 19.13 -13.35
C LEU A 58 10.01 18.69 -12.58
N LEU A 59 8.96 18.29 -13.29
CA LEU A 59 7.71 17.82 -12.67
C LEU A 59 7.92 16.52 -11.88
N VAL A 60 8.68 15.58 -12.45
CA VAL A 60 9.03 14.33 -11.77
C VAL A 60 9.94 14.58 -10.57
N MET A 61 10.92 15.48 -10.70
CA MET A 61 11.79 15.88 -9.59
C MET A 61 10.99 16.52 -8.46
N GLY A 62 10.08 17.44 -8.79
CA GLY A 62 9.18 18.06 -7.83
C GLY A 62 8.27 17.05 -7.13
N SER A 63 7.72 16.09 -7.88
CA SER A 63 6.93 14.99 -7.33
C SER A 63 7.74 14.13 -6.36
N ALA A 64 8.97 13.76 -6.73
CA ALA A 64 9.85 12.98 -5.85
C ALA A 64 10.14 13.71 -4.53
N MET A 65 10.47 15.01 -4.61
CA MET A 65 10.69 15.83 -3.41
C MET A 65 9.44 15.93 -2.54
N ALA A 66 8.26 16.11 -3.15
CA ALA A 66 6.99 16.16 -2.43
C ALA A 66 6.71 14.86 -1.69
N VAL A 67 6.88 13.70 -2.35
CA VAL A 67 6.69 12.39 -1.74
C VAL A 67 7.63 12.16 -0.56
N ILE A 68 8.91 12.52 -0.71
CA ILE A 68 9.90 12.40 0.38
C ILE A 68 9.50 13.27 1.58
N SER A 69 9.11 14.52 1.32
CA SER A 69 8.65 15.44 2.35
C SER A 69 7.43 14.90 3.10
N SER A 70 6.43 14.39 2.37
CA SER A 70 5.24 13.76 2.97
C SER A 70 5.59 12.54 3.82
N ALA A 71 6.51 11.69 3.36
CA ALA A 71 6.95 10.52 4.12
C ALA A 71 7.72 10.91 5.40
N TYR A 72 8.54 11.96 5.34
CA TYR A 72 9.26 12.49 6.49
C TYR A 72 8.29 13.03 7.55
N GLU A 73 7.34 13.87 7.15
CA GLU A 73 6.37 14.46 8.07
C GLU A 73 5.45 13.40 8.67
N TYR A 74 5.02 12.42 7.86
CA TYR A 74 4.26 11.27 8.35
C TYR A 74 5.01 10.51 9.45
N ARG A 75 6.29 10.18 9.23
CA ARG A 75 7.10 9.49 10.25
C ARG A 75 7.25 10.32 11.53
N ARG A 76 7.42 11.64 11.39
CA ARG A 76 7.54 12.55 12.52
C ARG A 76 6.25 12.60 13.36
N LEU A 77 5.11 12.84 12.72
CA LEU A 77 3.79 12.87 13.36
C LEU A 77 3.43 11.51 13.98
N PHE A 78 3.71 10.43 13.25
CA PHE A 78 3.47 9.07 13.74
C PHE A 78 4.26 8.79 15.01
N ASN A 79 5.55 9.15 15.04
CA ASN A 79 6.36 8.99 16.25
C ASN A 79 5.80 9.76 17.45
N GLN A 80 5.35 11.00 17.25
CA GLN A 80 4.72 11.79 18.31
C GLN A 80 3.43 11.13 18.83
N HIS A 81 2.59 10.66 17.91
CA HIS A 81 1.37 9.94 18.27
C HIS A 81 1.68 8.65 19.05
N GLN A 82 2.68 7.88 18.61
CA GLN A 82 3.12 6.66 19.28
C GLN A 82 3.63 6.94 20.71
N VAL A 83 4.31 8.06 20.93
CA VAL A 83 4.74 8.46 22.28
C VAL A 83 3.53 8.73 23.18
N LEU A 84 2.54 9.48 22.70
CA LEU A 84 1.33 9.77 23.46
C LEU A 84 0.52 8.50 23.78
N VAL A 85 0.40 7.60 22.81
CA VAL A 85 -0.28 6.30 23.02
C VAL A 85 0.42 5.48 24.10
N ARG A 86 1.77 5.40 24.05
CA ARG A 86 2.53 4.70 25.10
C ARG A 86 2.31 5.30 26.48
N GLN A 87 2.30 6.63 26.59
CA GLN A 87 2.03 7.30 27.87
C GLN A 87 0.62 6.98 28.39
N TRP A 88 -0.37 6.92 27.49
CA TRP A 88 -1.73 6.54 27.85
C TRP A 88 -1.82 5.08 28.28
N ASP A 89 -1.16 4.17 27.57
CA ASP A 89 -1.09 2.74 27.91
C ASP A 89 -0.45 2.53 29.29
N ASP A 90 0.68 3.22 29.57
CA ASP A 90 1.35 3.17 30.87
C ASP A 90 0.41 3.63 32.01
N LEU A 91 -0.31 4.74 31.79
CA LEU A 91 -1.26 5.26 32.78
C LEU A 91 -2.47 4.33 32.97
N GLN A 92 -2.92 3.64 31.92
CA GLN A 92 -3.98 2.63 32.02
C GLN A 92 -3.54 1.43 32.87
N VAL A 93 -2.29 1.01 32.78
CA VAL A 93 -1.75 -0.05 33.63
C VAL A 93 -1.76 0.37 35.10
N GLU A 94 -1.27 1.58 35.41
CA GLU A 94 -1.29 2.12 36.78
C GLU A 94 -2.72 2.23 37.33
N TRP A 95 -3.65 2.75 36.52
CA TRP A 95 -5.07 2.80 36.89
C TRP A 95 -5.67 1.42 37.15
N GLY A 96 -5.33 0.43 36.31
CA GLY A 96 -5.75 -0.95 36.51
C GLY A 96 -5.25 -1.52 37.84
N GLN A 97 -4.00 -1.22 38.20
CA GLN A 97 -3.44 -1.60 39.49
C GLN A 97 -4.20 -0.94 40.65
N TYR A 98 -4.44 0.38 40.60
CA TYR A 98 -5.22 1.07 41.63
C TYR A 98 -6.64 0.54 41.76
N LEU A 99 -7.28 0.19 40.65
CA LEU A 99 -8.63 -0.37 40.66
C LEU A 99 -8.66 -1.76 41.32
N LEU A 100 -7.64 -2.58 41.06
CA LEU A 100 -7.49 -3.88 41.73
C LEU A 100 -7.27 -3.69 43.23
N GLU A 101 -6.41 -2.76 43.63
CA GLU A 101 -6.22 -2.40 45.04
C GLU A 101 -7.56 -1.96 45.67
N GLN A 102 -8.30 -1.04 45.05
CA GLN A 102 -9.59 -0.59 45.57
C GLN A 102 -10.64 -1.71 45.64
N SER A 103 -10.67 -2.61 44.65
CA SER A 103 -11.60 -3.74 44.62
C SER A 103 -11.39 -4.71 45.78
N VAL A 104 -10.14 -4.91 46.21
CA VAL A 104 -9.80 -5.75 47.36
C VAL A 104 -10.31 -5.12 48.67
N TRP A 105 -10.14 -3.81 48.85
CA TRP A 105 -10.59 -3.13 50.07
C TRP A 105 -12.12 -3.06 50.17
N SER A 106 -12.81 -2.82 49.04
CA SER A 106 -14.26 -2.81 48.97
C SER A 106 -14.86 -4.20 49.25
N ALA A 107 -14.25 -5.26 48.72
CA ALA A 107 -14.66 -6.63 49.00
C ALA A 107 -14.48 -6.98 50.49
N HIS A 108 -13.35 -6.59 51.10
CA HIS A 108 -13.09 -6.85 52.52
C HIS A 108 -14.09 -6.15 53.44
N HIS A 109 -14.36 -4.86 53.23
CA HIS A 109 -15.36 -4.12 54.01
C HIS A 109 -16.76 -4.73 53.91
N ARG A 110 -17.14 -5.23 52.73
CA ARG A 110 -18.44 -5.89 52.55
C ARG A 110 -18.51 -7.24 53.27
N VAL A 111 -17.40 -7.99 53.34
CA VAL A 111 -17.32 -9.24 54.11
C VAL A 111 -17.39 -8.98 55.61
N GLU A 112 -16.71 -7.95 56.14
CA GLU A 112 -16.83 -7.54 57.55
C GLU A 112 -18.26 -7.16 57.91
N ALA A 113 -18.92 -6.36 57.07
CA ALA A 113 -20.31 -5.96 57.30
C ALA A 113 -21.26 -7.19 57.31
N LEU A 114 -21.08 -8.12 56.36
CA LEU A 114 -21.86 -9.36 56.32
C LEU A 114 -21.58 -10.28 57.52
N ALA A 115 -20.35 -10.33 58.01
CA ALA A 115 -19.98 -11.11 59.19
C ALA A 115 -20.53 -10.49 60.49
N ALA A 116 -20.48 -9.17 60.62
CA ALA A 116 -21.06 -8.45 61.75
C ALA A 116 -22.58 -8.64 61.79
N ASP A 117 -23.25 -8.52 60.65
CA ASP A 117 -24.72 -8.55 60.58
C ASP A 117 -25.28 -9.98 60.66
N GLN A 118 -24.74 -10.92 59.87
CA GLN A 118 -25.26 -12.29 59.84
C GLN A 118 -24.73 -13.19 60.94
N MET A 119 -23.48 -13.00 61.39
CA MET A 119 -22.85 -13.83 62.42
C MET A 119 -22.81 -13.16 63.80
N ARG A 120 -23.37 -11.95 63.95
CA ARG A 120 -23.31 -11.14 65.19
C ARG A 120 -21.88 -11.00 65.74
N MET A 121 -20.89 -11.01 64.86
CA MET A 121 -19.50 -10.85 65.26
C MET A 121 -19.26 -9.40 65.68
N VAL A 122 -18.85 -9.23 66.94
CA VAL A 122 -18.51 -7.94 67.54
C VAL A 122 -17.01 -7.97 67.84
N VAL A 123 -16.28 -6.88 67.55
CA VAL A 123 -14.87 -6.79 67.90
C VAL A 123 -14.76 -6.77 69.43
N PRO A 124 -14.12 -7.77 70.07
CA PRO A 124 -14.09 -7.88 71.53
C PRO A 124 -13.20 -6.78 72.14
N ALA A 125 -13.63 -6.22 73.27
CA ALA A 125 -12.83 -5.28 74.04
C ALA A 125 -11.56 -5.95 74.59
N THR A 126 -10.49 -5.18 74.80
CA THR A 126 -9.16 -5.67 75.21
C THR A 126 -9.19 -6.58 76.45
N GLU A 127 -10.19 -6.38 77.31
CA GLU A 127 -10.44 -7.10 78.56
C GLU A 127 -10.94 -8.55 78.35
N ALA A 128 -11.53 -8.84 77.19
CA ALA A 128 -12.14 -10.14 76.87
C ALA A 128 -11.22 -11.04 76.01
N ILE A 129 -9.98 -10.61 75.78
CA ILE A 129 -9.00 -11.35 74.98
C ILE A 129 -8.23 -12.29 75.90
N GLU A 130 -8.61 -13.57 75.92
CA GLU A 130 -7.90 -14.61 76.67
C GLU A 130 -6.88 -15.31 75.77
N ILE A 131 -5.58 -15.08 76.04
CA ILE A 131 -4.48 -15.68 75.27
C ILE A 131 -4.20 -17.06 75.84
N VAL A 132 -4.68 -18.10 75.18
CA VAL A 132 -4.38 -19.49 75.57
C VAL A 132 -2.95 -19.82 75.12
N ARG A 133 -2.02 -19.84 76.08
CA ARG A 133 -0.65 -20.34 75.87
C ARG A 133 -0.71 -21.86 75.89
N TYR A 134 -0.42 -22.49 74.75
CA TYR A 134 -0.18 -23.93 74.71
C TYR A 134 1.15 -24.23 75.39
N GLU A 135 1.11 -24.61 76.66
CA GLU A 135 2.22 -25.34 77.27
C GLU A 135 2.15 -26.78 76.75
N GLN A 136 3.05 -27.09 75.82
CA GLN A 136 3.26 -28.45 75.33
C GLN A 136 3.93 -29.28 76.43
N PRO A 137 3.48 -30.53 76.67
CA PRO A 137 4.14 -31.46 77.58
C PRO A 137 5.47 -31.98 77.04
#